data_AF-A0A971UXA1-F1
#
_entry.id   AF-A0A971UXA1-F1
#
_cell.length_a   1.000
_cell.length_b   1.000
_cell.length_c   1.000
_cell.angle_alpha   90.00
_cell.angle_beta   90.00
_cell.angle_gamma   90.00
#
_symmetry.space_group_name_H-M   'P 1'
#
loop_
_entity.id
_entity.type
_entity.pdbx_description
1 polymer ?
#
loop_
_entity_poly.entity_id
_entity_poly.type
_entity_poly.pdbx_seq_one_letter_code
_entity_poly.pdbx_strand_id
1 'polypeptide(L)'
;MKIERFGENRIRIFVSYDDLEERDIDLDAFSYNSPETQELFWDLMEQAEIELGFDAHDSQLCIEAVSDVDQGFVITITRIEDENDFECLQKFIKNRYRRKDLTVKKKSSSICSTMLIYSVESFDDLCSLCAAIEPLFKGRSKVYSLDNAYYLVLSSIDNNILNQNRFESILSEYADKMSNVDFLEGYLNEYGKLLIENNAISFFARL
;
A
#
# COMPACT_ATOMS: atom_id res chain seq x y z
N MET A 1 12.37 -28.53 7.16
CA MET A 1 11.22 -28.34 6.24
C MET A 1 10.00 -29.14 6.68
N LYS A 2 8.79 -28.65 6.38
CA LYS A 2 7.50 -29.35 6.67
C LYS A 2 6.59 -29.29 5.45
N ILE A 3 5.98 -30.41 5.06
CA ILE A 3 5.05 -30.48 3.92
C ILE A 3 3.62 -30.73 4.45
N GLU A 4 2.65 -29.98 3.93
CA GLU A 4 1.22 -30.13 4.22
C GLU A 4 0.42 -30.24 2.93
N ARG A 5 -0.50 -31.22 2.86
CA ARG A 5 -1.44 -31.32 1.75
C ARG A 5 -2.58 -30.32 1.94
N PHE A 6 -2.70 -29.36 1.04
CA PHE A 6 -3.75 -28.35 1.05
C PHE A 6 -4.74 -28.60 -0.10
N GLY A 7 -5.52 -29.69 0.00
CA GLY A 7 -6.47 -30.11 -1.03
C GLY A 7 -5.95 -31.25 -1.92
N GLU A 8 -6.73 -31.63 -2.92
CA GLU A 8 -6.37 -32.79 -3.76
C GLU A 8 -5.24 -32.48 -4.74
N ASN A 9 -5.22 -31.25 -5.27
CA ASN A 9 -4.30 -30.79 -6.32
C ASN A 9 -3.30 -29.72 -5.84
N ARG A 10 -3.18 -29.53 -4.52
CA ARG A 10 -2.37 -28.46 -3.94
C ARG A 10 -1.63 -28.95 -2.71
N ILE A 11 -0.34 -28.64 -2.66
CA ILE A 11 0.53 -28.88 -1.50
C ILE A 11 1.16 -27.57 -1.06
N ARG A 12 1.41 -27.45 0.24
CA ARG A 12 2.14 -26.34 0.86
C ARG A 12 3.35 -26.87 1.58
N ILE A 13 4.44 -26.14 1.47
CA ILE A 13 5.73 -26.52 2.01
C ILE A 13 6.24 -25.33 2.79
N PHE A 14 6.56 -25.56 4.05
CA PHE A 14 7.10 -24.59 4.96
C PHE A 14 8.60 -24.84 5.09
N VAL A 15 9.37 -23.87 4.63
CA VAL A 15 10.83 -23.85 4.72
C VAL A 15 11.18 -22.81 5.77
N SER A 16 11.84 -23.25 6.84
CA SER A 16 12.27 -22.35 7.91
C SER A 16 13.47 -21.51 7.46
N TYR A 17 13.79 -20.44 8.21
CA TYR A 17 14.99 -19.64 7.95
C TYR A 17 16.28 -20.47 8.09
N ASP A 18 16.33 -21.39 9.06
CA ASP A 18 17.47 -22.30 9.26
C ASP A 18 17.67 -23.22 8.03
N ASP A 19 16.58 -23.75 7.46
CA ASP A 19 16.62 -24.60 6.26
C ASP A 19 17.12 -23.83 5.01
N LEU A 20 16.85 -22.52 4.93
CA LEU A 20 17.30 -21.66 3.82
C LEU A 20 18.79 -21.33 3.93
N GLU A 21 19.27 -21.06 5.15
CA GLU A 21 20.68 -20.75 5.42
C GLU A 21 21.59 -21.96 5.15
N GLU A 22 21.13 -23.18 5.48
CA GLU A 22 21.87 -24.43 5.18
C GLU A 22 22.02 -24.70 3.68
N ARG A 23 21.11 -24.17 2.85
CA ARG A 23 21.06 -24.41 1.40
C ARG A 23 21.60 -23.24 0.56
N ASP A 24 22.09 -22.17 1.20
CA ASP A 24 22.62 -20.94 0.57
C ASP A 24 21.61 -20.27 -0.40
N ILE A 25 20.31 -20.32 -0.04
CA ILE A 25 19.23 -19.78 -0.86
C ILE A 25 18.84 -18.40 -0.33
N ASP A 26 19.22 -17.36 -1.06
CA ASP A 26 18.83 -15.99 -0.74
C ASP A 26 17.35 -15.72 -1.10
N LEU A 27 16.60 -15.14 -0.15
CA LEU A 27 15.17 -14.84 -0.26
C LEU A 27 14.86 -13.91 -1.45
N ASP A 28 15.79 -12.99 -1.74
CA ASP A 28 15.69 -12.07 -2.88
C ASP A 28 16.13 -12.72 -4.20
N ALA A 29 16.90 -13.82 -4.12
CA ALA A 29 17.42 -14.54 -5.27
C ALA A 29 16.61 -15.78 -5.65
N PHE A 30 15.60 -16.19 -4.87
CA PHE A 30 14.72 -17.34 -5.15
C PHE A 30 13.97 -17.15 -6.48
N SER A 31 14.68 -17.51 -7.54
CA SER A 31 14.26 -17.36 -8.92
C SER A 31 14.10 -18.76 -9.45
N TYR A 32 12.98 -19.03 -10.11
CA TYR A 32 12.70 -20.32 -10.75
C TYR A 32 13.80 -20.82 -11.71
N ASN A 33 14.68 -19.91 -12.15
CA ASN A 33 15.75 -20.19 -13.10
C ASN A 33 17.13 -20.46 -12.47
N SER A 34 17.28 -20.35 -11.14
CA SER A 34 18.56 -20.73 -10.49
C SER A 34 18.63 -22.26 -10.33
N PRO A 35 19.78 -22.90 -10.63
CA PRO A 35 19.92 -24.35 -10.52
C PRO A 35 19.68 -24.87 -9.10
N GLU A 36 20.05 -24.12 -8.07
CA GLU A 36 19.88 -24.47 -6.65
C GLU A 36 18.39 -24.59 -6.28
N THR A 37 17.58 -23.66 -6.78
CA THR A 37 16.12 -23.67 -6.59
C THR A 37 15.45 -24.83 -7.32
N GLN A 38 15.97 -25.25 -8.48
CA GLN A 38 15.44 -26.41 -9.21
C GLN A 38 15.72 -27.71 -8.45
N GLU A 39 16.92 -27.88 -7.91
CA GLU A 39 17.28 -29.02 -7.08
C GLU A 39 16.37 -29.13 -5.85
N LEU A 40 16.15 -28.00 -5.16
CA LEU A 40 15.20 -27.94 -4.05
C LEU A 40 13.79 -28.41 -4.48
N PHE A 41 13.29 -27.98 -5.63
CA PHE A 41 11.96 -28.39 -6.09
C PHE A 41 11.86 -29.89 -6.36
N TRP A 42 12.91 -30.52 -6.90
CA TRP A 42 12.94 -31.97 -7.12
C TRP A 42 12.88 -32.73 -5.79
N ASP A 43 13.69 -32.33 -4.81
CA ASP A 43 13.66 -32.90 -3.46
C ASP A 43 12.26 -32.80 -2.84
N LEU A 44 11.64 -31.61 -2.97
CA LEU A 44 10.30 -31.35 -2.45
C LEU A 44 9.22 -32.18 -3.14
N MET A 45 9.37 -32.45 -4.44
CA MET A 45 8.41 -33.26 -5.18
C MET A 45 8.55 -34.74 -4.89
N GLU A 46 9.77 -35.25 -4.76
CA GLU A 46 10.02 -36.62 -4.32
C GLU A 46 9.46 -36.86 -2.92
N GLN A 47 9.69 -35.93 -1.98
CA GLN A 47 9.13 -36.04 -0.63
C GLN A 47 7.59 -35.98 -0.63
N ALA A 48 6.99 -35.11 -1.44
CA ALA A 48 5.53 -35.04 -1.54
C ALA A 48 4.92 -36.30 -2.18
N GLU A 49 5.62 -36.95 -3.11
CA GLU A 49 5.20 -38.23 -3.68
C GLU A 49 5.24 -39.34 -2.62
N ILE A 50 6.33 -39.44 -1.87
CA ILE A 50 6.52 -40.46 -0.83
C ILE A 50 5.55 -40.27 0.34
N GLU A 51 5.41 -39.04 0.85
CA GLU A 51 4.64 -38.76 2.07
C GLU A 51 3.14 -38.57 1.80
N LEU A 52 2.78 -37.97 0.67
CA LEU A 52 1.40 -37.55 0.39
C LEU A 52 0.77 -38.24 -0.82
N GLY A 53 1.52 -39.07 -1.54
CA GLY A 53 1.08 -39.69 -2.79
C GLY A 53 0.76 -38.66 -3.88
N PHE A 54 1.42 -37.50 -3.85
CA PHE A 54 1.21 -36.44 -4.82
C PHE A 54 1.97 -36.76 -6.11
N ASP A 55 1.29 -37.40 -7.05
CA ASP A 55 1.86 -37.69 -8.37
C ASP A 55 1.73 -36.48 -9.31
N ALA A 56 2.88 -36.03 -9.80
CA ALA A 56 3.05 -34.90 -10.70
C ALA A 56 3.67 -35.30 -12.06
N HIS A 57 3.85 -36.59 -12.36
CA HIS A 57 4.73 -37.09 -13.42
C HIS A 57 4.41 -36.67 -14.87
N ASP A 58 3.32 -35.97 -15.15
CA ASP A 58 3.04 -35.41 -16.48
C ASP A 58 2.08 -34.19 -16.43
N SER A 59 2.04 -33.49 -15.30
CA SER A 59 1.12 -32.37 -15.09
C SER A 59 1.83 -31.03 -15.06
N GLN A 60 1.18 -29.99 -15.59
CA GLN A 60 1.72 -28.65 -15.47
C GLN A 60 1.57 -28.16 -14.04
N LEU A 61 2.68 -27.73 -13.43
CA LEU A 61 2.70 -27.24 -12.06
C LEU A 61 2.77 -25.72 -12.03
N CYS A 62 2.00 -25.11 -11.12
CA CYS A 62 2.15 -23.72 -10.74
C CYS A 62 2.79 -23.65 -9.36
N ILE A 63 3.91 -22.95 -9.28
CA ILE A 63 4.67 -22.76 -8.05
C ILE A 63 4.53 -21.30 -7.63
N GLU A 64 4.05 -21.10 -6.40
CA GLU A 64 3.99 -19.79 -5.76
C GLU A 64 4.84 -19.82 -4.50
N ALA A 65 5.72 -18.84 -4.34
CA ALA A 65 6.53 -18.64 -3.15
C ALA A 65 6.09 -17.35 -2.46
N VAL A 66 5.86 -17.42 -1.15
CA VAL A 66 5.52 -16.27 -0.31
C VAL A 66 6.38 -16.32 0.95
N SER A 67 7.01 -15.21 1.30
CA SER A 67 7.66 -15.06 2.60
C SER A 67 6.60 -14.82 3.69
N ASP A 68 6.72 -15.55 4.79
CA ASP A 68 5.92 -15.39 5.99
C ASP A 68 6.83 -14.95 7.14
N VAL A 69 6.44 -13.91 7.85
CA VAL A 69 7.25 -13.29 8.91
C VAL A 69 7.46 -14.22 10.12
N ASP A 70 6.53 -15.15 10.36
CA ASP A 70 6.57 -16.04 11.53
C ASP A 70 7.08 -17.46 11.18
N GLN A 71 6.96 -17.88 9.92
CA GLN A 71 7.23 -19.27 9.50
C GLN A 71 8.33 -19.39 8.44
N GLY A 72 8.94 -18.26 8.03
CA GLY A 72 10.00 -18.22 7.03
C GLY A 72 9.45 -18.14 5.62
N PHE A 73 9.49 -19.25 4.89
CA PHE A 73 9.18 -19.28 3.46
C PHE A 73 8.16 -20.36 3.16
N VAL A 74 7.05 -19.96 2.55
CA VAL A 74 5.94 -20.87 2.23
C VAL A 74 5.84 -21.04 0.72
N ILE A 75 6.09 -22.26 0.25
CA ILE A 75 5.97 -22.65 -1.15
C ILE A 75 4.64 -23.38 -1.32
N THR A 76 3.79 -22.87 -2.21
CA THR A 76 2.54 -23.53 -2.61
C THR A 76 2.70 -24.07 -4.03
N ILE A 77 2.53 -25.39 -4.19
CA ILE A 77 2.56 -26.06 -5.48
C ILE A 77 1.14 -26.49 -5.84
N THR A 78 0.66 -26.09 -7.01
CA THR A 78 -0.65 -26.44 -7.56
C THR A 78 -0.48 -27.26 -8.83
N ARG A 79 -1.12 -28.43 -8.90
CA ARG A 79 -1.29 -29.21 -10.13
C ARG A 79 -2.40 -28.58 -10.98
N ILE A 80 -2.08 -28.26 -12.23
CA ILE A 80 -3.03 -27.77 -13.23
C ILE A 80 -3.52 -28.97 -14.04
N GLU A 81 -4.83 -29.21 -14.04
CA GLU A 81 -5.43 -30.36 -14.72
C GLU A 81 -6.11 -29.96 -16.04
N ASP A 82 -6.61 -28.72 -16.17
CA ASP A 82 -7.35 -28.24 -17.34
C ASP A 82 -6.75 -26.96 -17.97
N GLU A 83 -6.88 -26.81 -19.30
CA GLU A 83 -6.46 -25.61 -20.04
C GLU A 83 -7.15 -24.32 -19.54
N ASN A 84 -8.38 -24.42 -19.04
CA ASN A 84 -9.11 -23.29 -18.45
C ASN A 84 -8.44 -22.77 -17.17
N ASP A 85 -7.89 -23.67 -16.35
CA ASP A 85 -7.16 -23.31 -15.14
C ASP A 85 -5.83 -22.66 -15.48
N PHE A 86 -5.16 -23.14 -16.53
CA PHE A 86 -3.97 -22.49 -17.08
C PHE A 86 -4.26 -21.08 -17.59
N GLU A 87 -5.37 -20.85 -18.30
CA GLU A 87 -5.72 -19.52 -18.80
C GLU A 87 -6.09 -18.56 -17.65
N CYS A 88 -6.78 -19.05 -16.62
CA CYS A 88 -7.09 -18.29 -15.42
C CYS A 88 -5.81 -17.90 -14.67
N LEU A 89 -4.90 -18.85 -14.46
CA LEU A 89 -3.58 -18.61 -13.87
C LEU A 89 -2.76 -17.63 -14.72
N GLN A 90 -2.74 -17.79 -16.03
CA GLN A 90 -2.01 -16.90 -16.93
C GLN A 90 -2.57 -15.47 -16.90
N LYS A 91 -3.90 -15.30 -16.85
CA LYS A 91 -4.57 -14.00 -16.65
C LYS A 91 -4.20 -13.41 -15.28
N PHE A 92 -4.16 -14.22 -14.23
CA PHE A 92 -3.80 -13.80 -12.88
C PHE A 92 -2.34 -13.37 -12.77
N ILE A 93 -1.43 -14.16 -13.33
CA ILE A 93 0.01 -13.90 -13.39
C ILE A 93 0.29 -12.65 -14.23
N LYS A 94 -0.27 -12.53 -15.44
CA LYS A 94 -0.15 -11.30 -16.27
C LYS A 94 -0.68 -10.06 -15.54
N ASN A 95 -1.75 -10.19 -14.77
CA ASN A 95 -2.27 -9.11 -13.93
C ASN A 95 -1.37 -8.76 -12.74
N ARG A 96 -0.61 -9.71 -12.17
CA ARG A 96 0.43 -9.42 -11.15
C ARG A 96 1.67 -8.77 -11.78
N TYR A 97 2.14 -9.25 -12.92
CA TYR A 97 3.31 -8.68 -13.61
C TYR A 97 3.05 -7.28 -14.18
N ARG A 98 1.82 -6.97 -14.62
CA ARG A 98 1.41 -5.59 -14.94
C ARG A 98 1.36 -4.65 -13.73
N ARG A 99 1.46 -5.17 -12.50
CA ARG A 99 1.57 -4.38 -11.27
C ARG A 99 3.00 -4.30 -10.72
N LYS A 100 4.02 -4.80 -11.43
CA LYS A 100 5.44 -4.58 -11.08
C LYS A 100 5.98 -3.24 -11.59
N ASP A 101 5.25 -2.53 -12.45
CA ASP A 101 5.31 -1.08 -12.43
C ASP A 101 4.71 -0.64 -11.10
N LEU A 102 5.59 -0.36 -10.13
CA LEU A 102 5.29 0.54 -9.02
C LEU A 102 4.97 1.92 -9.61
N THR A 103 3.86 2.03 -10.35
CA THR A 103 3.00 3.15 -10.03
C THR A 103 2.67 2.92 -8.58
N VAL A 104 3.12 3.84 -7.74
CA VAL A 104 2.46 4.08 -6.47
C VAL A 104 1.00 4.25 -6.83
N LYS A 105 0.23 3.15 -6.84
CA LYS A 105 -1.18 3.22 -6.56
C LYS A 105 -1.17 3.69 -5.14
N LYS A 106 -1.13 5.03 -4.98
CA LYS A 106 -1.84 5.70 -3.91
C LYS A 106 -3.10 4.88 -3.83
N LYS A 107 -3.27 4.12 -2.74
CA LYS A 107 -4.58 3.59 -2.41
C LYS A 107 -5.44 4.85 -2.48
N SER A 108 -6.16 5.02 -3.58
CA SER A 108 -7.43 5.70 -3.53
C SER A 108 -8.24 4.76 -2.66
N SER A 109 -8.06 4.89 -1.35
CA SER A 109 -9.13 4.60 -0.43
C SER A 109 -10.27 5.45 -0.97
N SER A 110 -11.20 4.81 -1.68
CA SER A 110 -12.45 5.42 -2.15
C SER A 110 -13.41 5.63 -0.98
N ILE A 111 -12.85 6.14 0.12
CA ILE A 111 -13.50 6.81 1.22
C ILE A 111 -12.49 7.91 1.57
N CYS A 112 -12.47 8.96 0.74
CA CYS A 112 -11.78 10.19 1.11
C CYS A 112 -12.62 10.74 2.26
N SER A 113 -12.07 10.79 3.48
CA SER A 113 -12.55 11.76 4.46
C SER A 113 -12.62 13.08 3.71
N THR A 114 -13.78 13.73 3.66
CA THR A 114 -14.01 14.97 2.88
C THR A 114 -13.17 16.16 3.37
N MET A 115 -12.11 15.89 4.13
CA MET A 115 -11.38 16.79 4.98
C MET A 115 -9.88 16.57 4.82
N LEU A 116 -9.14 17.66 4.70
CA LEU A 116 -7.68 17.71 4.75
C LEU A 116 -7.25 18.68 5.84
N ILE A 117 -6.16 18.36 6.52
CA ILE A 117 -5.57 19.24 7.53
C ILE A 117 -4.10 19.44 7.18
N TYR A 118 -3.67 20.70 7.22
CA TYR A 118 -2.30 21.12 6.96
C TYR A 118 -1.79 21.93 8.15
N SER A 119 -0.53 21.70 8.56
CA SER A 119 0.13 22.51 9.59
C SER A 119 1.09 23.51 8.97
N VAL A 120 1.05 24.74 9.47
CA VAL A 120 1.90 25.86 9.06
C VAL A 120 2.53 26.46 10.32
N GLU A 121 3.84 26.67 10.32
CA GLU A 121 4.55 27.19 11.49
C GLU A 121 4.43 28.72 11.63
N SER A 122 4.54 29.45 10.52
CA SER A 122 4.51 30.91 10.51
C SER A 122 3.13 31.47 10.14
N PHE A 123 2.76 32.59 10.77
CA PHE A 123 1.55 33.33 10.40
C PHE A 123 1.66 33.95 9.00
N ASP A 124 2.83 34.45 8.64
CA ASP A 124 3.06 35.06 7.32
C ASP A 124 2.95 34.03 6.19
N ASP A 125 3.41 32.80 6.45
CA ASP A 125 3.29 31.67 5.52
C ASP A 125 1.83 31.24 5.39
N LEU A 126 1.05 31.28 6.48
CA LEU A 126 -0.39 31.00 6.44
C LEU A 126 -1.12 31.99 5.54
N CYS A 127 -0.84 33.29 5.68
CA CYS A 127 -1.45 34.33 4.84
C CYS A 127 -1.03 34.17 3.37
N SER A 128 0.26 33.95 3.12
CA SER A 128 0.80 33.74 1.76
C SER A 128 0.19 32.51 1.08
N LEU A 129 0.11 31.40 1.82
CA LEU A 129 -0.56 30.18 1.37
C LEU A 129 -2.03 30.45 1.04
N CYS A 130 -2.77 31.11 1.94
CA CYS A 130 -4.19 31.41 1.71
C CYS A 130 -4.39 32.26 0.47
N ALA A 131 -3.56 33.29 0.25
CA ALA A 131 -3.61 34.13 -0.95
C ALA A 131 -3.33 33.32 -2.24
N ALA A 132 -2.40 32.38 -2.19
CA ALA A 132 -2.05 31.55 -3.35
C ALA A 132 -3.13 30.52 -3.72
N ILE A 133 -3.84 29.98 -2.72
CA ILE A 133 -4.87 28.94 -2.93
C ILE A 133 -6.29 29.49 -3.09
N GLU A 134 -6.57 30.74 -2.70
CA GLU A 134 -7.88 31.39 -2.84
C GLU A 134 -8.50 31.28 -4.25
N PRO A 135 -7.77 31.50 -5.36
CA PRO A 135 -8.36 31.32 -6.69
C PRO A 135 -8.58 29.86 -7.07
N LEU A 136 -7.94 28.91 -6.37
CA LEU A 136 -7.91 27.49 -6.72
C LEU A 136 -8.92 26.65 -5.92
N PHE A 137 -9.35 27.12 -4.75
CA PHE A 137 -10.21 26.38 -3.82
C PHE A 137 -11.44 27.17 -3.40
N LYS A 138 -12.63 26.57 -3.56
CA LYS A 138 -13.92 27.17 -3.19
C LYS A 138 -14.67 26.43 -2.07
N GLY A 139 -14.01 25.49 -1.41
CA GLY A 139 -14.61 24.70 -0.35
C GLY A 139 -14.66 25.41 1.01
N ARG A 140 -15.08 24.68 2.05
CA ARG A 140 -15.11 25.20 3.42
C ARG A 140 -13.71 25.15 4.01
N SER A 141 -13.32 26.21 4.73
CA SER A 141 -12.02 26.30 5.38
C SER A 141 -12.13 26.86 6.79
N LYS A 142 -11.34 26.26 7.69
CA LYS A 142 -11.20 26.57 9.12
C LYS A 142 -9.72 26.71 9.45
N VAL A 143 -9.38 27.56 10.42
CA VAL A 143 -8.01 27.63 10.95
C VAL A 143 -8.04 27.59 12.46
N TYR A 144 -7.19 26.72 13.03
CA TYR A 144 -6.91 26.62 14.46
C TYR A 144 -5.48 27.06 14.74
N SER A 145 -5.21 27.50 15.97
CA SER A 145 -3.87 27.73 16.50
C SER A 145 -3.65 26.83 17.70
N LEU A 146 -2.56 26.07 17.70
CA LEU A 146 -2.17 25.16 18.77
C LEU A 146 -0.64 25.03 18.79
N ASP A 147 -0.05 25.09 19.98
CA ASP A 147 1.39 24.88 20.22
C ASP A 147 2.33 25.63 19.24
N ASN A 148 2.06 26.93 19.03
CA ASN A 148 2.78 27.83 18.10
C ASN A 148 2.69 27.45 16.61
N ALA A 149 1.80 26.53 16.23
CA ALA A 149 1.49 26.23 14.84
C ALA A 149 0.04 26.60 14.49
N TYR A 150 -0.20 26.77 13.21
CA TYR A 150 -1.51 27.02 12.62
C TYR A 150 -1.96 25.81 11.83
N TYR A 151 -3.19 25.36 12.06
CA TYR A 151 -3.76 24.21 11.40
C TYR A 151 -4.87 24.66 10.45
N LEU A 152 -4.58 24.60 9.15
CA LEU A 152 -5.55 24.86 8.09
C LEU A 152 -6.34 23.60 7.80
N VAL A 153 -7.63 23.66 8.09
CA VAL A 153 -8.60 22.59 7.92
C VAL A 153 -9.45 22.90 6.70
N LEU A 154 -9.46 22.01 5.71
CA LEU A 154 -10.19 22.14 4.46
C LEU A 154 -11.24 21.04 4.37
N SER A 155 -12.51 21.40 4.29
CA SER A 155 -13.63 20.46 4.22
C SER A 155 -14.39 20.59 2.90
N SER A 156 -15.00 19.50 2.44
CA SER A 156 -15.75 19.40 1.18
C SER A 156 -14.86 19.69 -0.04
N ILE A 157 -13.77 18.95 -0.18
CA ILE A 157 -12.80 19.17 -1.26
C ILE A 157 -13.30 18.67 -2.62
N ASP A 158 -14.24 17.72 -2.64
CA ASP A 158 -14.78 17.13 -3.86
C ASP A 158 -15.35 18.20 -4.80
N ASN A 159 -14.82 18.26 -6.04
CA ASN A 159 -15.17 19.21 -7.10
C ASN A 159 -14.92 20.70 -6.80
N ASN A 160 -14.35 21.05 -5.64
CA ASN A 160 -14.07 22.45 -5.26
C ASN A 160 -12.64 22.91 -5.56
N ILE A 161 -11.81 22.03 -6.15
CA ILE A 161 -10.46 22.35 -6.61
C ILE A 161 -10.46 22.47 -8.14
N LEU A 162 -10.06 23.63 -8.67
CA LEU A 162 -9.99 23.87 -10.12
C LEU A 162 -8.78 23.17 -10.79
N ASN A 163 -7.65 23.06 -10.08
CA ASN A 163 -6.43 22.40 -10.57
C ASN A 163 -5.72 21.66 -9.42
N GLN A 164 -5.97 20.36 -9.31
CA GLN A 164 -5.49 19.55 -8.19
C GLN A 164 -3.97 19.50 -8.09
N ASN A 165 -3.27 19.35 -9.21
CA ASN A 165 -1.80 19.27 -9.20
C ASN A 165 -1.17 20.58 -8.71
N ARG A 166 -1.64 21.71 -9.22
CA ARG A 166 -1.14 23.03 -8.80
C ARG A 166 -1.48 23.31 -7.34
N PHE A 167 -2.67 22.94 -6.91
CA PHE A 167 -3.12 23.08 -5.53
C PHE A 167 -2.26 22.26 -4.55
N GLU A 168 -2.01 20.98 -4.87
CA GLU A 168 -1.13 20.11 -4.06
C GLU A 168 0.31 20.63 -4.04
N SER A 169 0.86 21.11 -5.17
CA SER A 169 2.20 21.67 -5.22
C SER A 169 2.37 22.91 -4.34
N ILE A 170 1.41 23.85 -4.37
CA ILE A 170 1.46 25.04 -3.52
C ILE A 170 1.36 24.63 -2.05
N LEU A 171 0.41 23.76 -1.69
CA LEU A 171 0.26 23.32 -0.30
C LEU A 171 1.53 22.67 0.24
N SER A 172 2.22 21.84 -0.56
CA SER A 172 3.47 21.19 -0.14
C SER A 172 4.66 22.14 0.03
N GLU A 173 4.57 23.39 -0.45
CA GLU A 173 5.62 24.39 -0.29
C GLU A 173 5.53 25.13 1.05
N TYR A 174 4.30 25.42 1.51
CA TYR A 174 4.06 26.23 2.72
C TYR A 174 3.61 25.42 3.93
N ALA A 175 3.16 24.17 3.73
CA ALA A 175 2.49 23.43 4.79
C ALA A 175 2.73 21.92 4.73
N ASP A 176 2.81 21.32 5.91
CA ASP A 176 2.90 19.86 6.04
C ASP A 176 1.50 19.25 6.08
N LYS A 177 1.31 18.19 5.31
CA LYS A 177 0.04 17.46 5.29
C LYS A 177 -0.08 16.54 6.50
N MET A 178 -1.13 16.71 7.28
CA MET A 178 -1.37 15.91 8.47
C MET A 178 -2.03 14.56 8.14
N SER A 179 -1.63 13.54 8.89
CA SER A 179 -2.24 12.20 8.87
C SER A 179 -3.30 12.07 9.97
N ASN A 180 -4.14 11.02 9.92
CA ASN A 180 -5.19 10.76 10.91
C ASN A 180 -6.15 11.95 11.13
N VAL A 181 -6.67 12.48 10.02
CA VAL A 181 -7.48 13.71 9.97
C VAL A 181 -8.66 13.70 10.95
N ASP A 182 -9.38 12.59 11.08
CA ASP A 182 -10.57 12.52 11.95
C ASP A 182 -10.22 12.66 13.45
N PHE A 183 -9.10 12.05 13.87
CA PHE A 183 -8.60 12.21 15.24
C PHE A 183 -8.10 13.64 15.47
N LEU A 184 -7.34 14.19 14.52
CA LEU A 184 -6.76 15.52 14.63
C LEU A 184 -7.84 16.60 14.64
N GLU A 185 -8.92 16.46 13.87
CA GLU A 185 -10.07 17.36 13.94
C GLU A 185 -10.68 17.38 15.36
N GLY A 186 -10.92 16.21 15.94
CA GLY A 186 -11.44 16.10 17.30
C GLY A 186 -10.50 16.77 18.32
N TYR A 187 -9.21 16.48 18.22
CA TYR A 187 -8.18 17.07 19.09
C TYR A 187 -8.11 18.60 18.95
N LEU A 188 -8.16 19.14 17.72
CA LEU A 188 -8.17 20.59 17.48
C LEU A 188 -9.46 21.25 17.99
N ASN A 189 -10.60 20.56 17.93
CA ASN A 189 -11.85 21.07 18.49
C ASN A 189 -11.85 21.14 20.03
N GLU A 190 -11.11 20.24 20.70
CA GLU A 190 -11.02 20.21 22.16
C GLU A 190 -9.90 21.12 22.70
N TYR A 191 -8.72 21.08 22.10
CA TYR A 191 -7.51 21.72 22.62
C TYR A 191 -7.01 22.90 21.77
N GLY A 192 -7.41 22.97 20.51
CA GLY A 192 -7.00 24.04 19.59
C GLY A 192 -7.79 25.32 19.79
N LYS A 193 -7.11 26.47 19.66
CA LYS A 193 -7.78 27.77 19.61
C LYS A 193 -8.30 28.02 18.20
N LEU A 194 -9.62 27.92 18.01
CA LEU A 194 -10.25 28.29 16.74
C LEU A 194 -10.04 29.78 16.45
N LEU A 195 -9.39 30.09 15.32
CA LEU A 195 -9.23 31.46 14.84
C LEU A 195 -10.41 31.86 13.95
N ILE A 196 -10.72 31.01 12.97
CA ILE A 196 -11.79 31.24 12.00
C ILE A 196 -12.50 29.94 11.68
N GLU A 197 -13.83 29.96 11.78
CA GLU A 197 -14.67 28.80 11.54
C GLU A 197 -15.12 28.62 10.09
N ASN A 198 -15.28 29.73 9.36
CA ASN A 198 -15.80 29.70 7.99
C ASN A 198 -15.02 30.67 7.11
N ASN A 199 -14.65 30.21 5.92
CA ASN A 199 -13.95 31.00 4.91
C ASN A 199 -12.58 31.53 5.37
N ALA A 200 -11.84 30.72 6.12
CA ALA A 200 -10.51 31.11 6.60
C ALA A 200 -9.58 31.54 5.44
N ILE A 201 -9.62 30.83 4.31
CA ILE A 201 -8.78 31.15 3.14
C ILE A 201 -9.01 32.58 2.65
N SER A 202 -10.26 32.98 2.42
CA SER A 202 -10.54 34.32 1.87
C SER A 202 -10.31 35.44 2.88
N PHE A 203 -10.36 35.13 4.17
CA PHE A 203 -10.00 36.08 5.22
C PHE A 203 -8.48 36.30 5.28
N PHE A 204 -7.69 35.23 5.37
CA PHE A 204 -6.23 35.33 5.47
C PHE A 204 -5.58 35.77 4.16
N ALA A 205 -6.21 35.51 3.01
CA ALA A 205 -5.77 36.04 1.72
C ALA A 205 -5.85 37.57 1.58
N ARG A 206 -6.61 38.24 2.47
CA ARG A 206 -6.85 39.69 2.45
C ARG A 206 -6.04 40.46 3.49
N LEU A 207 -5.37 39.75 4.39
CA LEU A 207 -4.48 40.31 5.40
C LEU A 207 -3.08 40.50 4.80
#